data_AF-A0A2N5AIF2-F1
#
_entry.id   AF-A0A2N5AIF2-F1
#
_cell.length_a   1.000
_cell.length_b   1.000
_cell.length_c   1.000
_cell.angle_alpha   90.00
_cell.angle_beta   90.00
_cell.angle_gamma   90.00
#
_symmetry.space_group_name_H-M   'P 1'
#
loop_
_entity.id
_entity.type
_entity.pdbx_description
1 polymer ?
#
loop_
_entity_poly.entity_id
_entity_poly.type
_entity_poly.pdbx_seq_one_letter_code
_entity_poly.pdbx_strand_id
1 'polypeptide(L)'
;MKLESALKHFSPQGMHISDDVKSTSPNRLNGTDIMTGIGVTSSRARFGLAAFFGKAGISKSDEQMAVQALARYAIDSAPKNVRKAAGKSLGRCCLILAQ
;
A
#
# COMPACT_ATOMS: atom_id res chain seq x y z
N MET A 1 7.48 4.32 -14.17
CA MET A 1 7.78 4.97 -12.88
C MET A 1 8.01 3.88 -11.83
N LYS A 2 9.05 3.96 -10.99
CA LYS A 2 9.24 3.02 -9.88
C LYS A 2 8.29 3.43 -8.73
N LEU A 3 7.54 2.49 -8.15
CA LEU A 3 6.58 2.77 -7.06
C LEU A 3 7.26 3.42 -5.84
N GLU A 4 8.50 3.04 -5.54
CA GLU A 4 9.27 3.62 -4.42
C GLU A 4 9.52 5.13 -4.58
N SER A 5 9.64 5.62 -5.82
CA SER A 5 9.81 7.05 -6.05
C SER A 5 8.57 7.85 -5.65
N ALA A 6 7.37 7.24 -5.67
CA ALA A 6 6.15 7.89 -5.24
C ALA A 6 6.16 8.18 -3.72
N LEU A 7 6.85 7.36 -2.93
CA LEU A 7 6.94 7.54 -1.47
C LEU A 7 7.58 8.87 -1.07
N LYS A 8 8.48 9.41 -1.90
CA LYS A 8 9.11 10.72 -1.68
C LYS A 8 8.10 11.88 -1.63
N HIS A 9 6.93 11.71 -2.23
CA HIS A 9 5.87 12.72 -2.24
C HIS A 9 5.02 12.73 -0.98
N PHE A 10 5.18 11.74 -0.09
CA PHE A 10 4.51 11.69 1.21
C PHE A 10 5.37 12.24 2.36
N SER A 11 6.64 12.55 2.09
CA SER A 11 7.53 13.22 3.04
C SER A 11 7.54 14.74 2.79
N PRO A 12 7.80 15.57 3.81
CA PRO A 12 7.98 17.00 3.62
C PRO A 12 9.07 17.26 2.58
N GLN A 13 8.73 17.99 1.52
CA GLN A 13 9.72 18.41 0.53
C GLN A 13 10.45 19.64 1.06
N GLY A 14 11.79 19.61 1.03
CA GLY A 14 12.61 20.75 1.39
C GLY A 14 12.27 21.98 0.54
N MET A 15 12.57 23.16 1.07
CA MET A 15 12.37 24.40 0.34
C MET A 15 13.28 24.42 -0.90
N HIS A 16 12.68 24.39 -2.09
CA HIS A 16 13.40 24.50 -3.35
C HIS A 16 13.52 25.97 -3.74
N ILE A 17 14.59 26.63 -3.29
CA ILE A 17 14.94 28.00 -3.70
C ILE A 17 15.77 27.89 -4.97
N SER A 18 15.16 28.17 -6.12
CA SER A 18 15.84 28.33 -7.40
C SER A 18 15.23 29.52 -8.14
N ASP A 19 16.02 30.23 -8.94
CA ASP A 19 15.56 31.27 -9.87
C ASP A 19 15.02 30.69 -11.18
N ASP A 20 15.09 29.35 -11.33
CA ASP A 20 14.49 28.61 -12.43
C ASP A 20 12.99 28.90 -12.58
N VAL A 21 12.58 29.28 -13.78
CA VAL A 21 11.16 29.34 -14.15
C VAL A 21 10.58 27.92 -14.05
N LYS A 22 9.39 27.77 -13.44
CA LYS A 22 8.69 26.47 -13.39
C LYS A 22 8.53 25.92 -14.82
N SER A 23 9.39 24.96 -15.16
CA SER A 23 9.34 24.30 -16.46
C SER A 23 7.97 23.64 -16.66
N THR A 24 7.30 24.02 -17.76
CA THR A 24 6.04 23.45 -18.25
C THR A 24 6.26 22.23 -19.15
N SER A 25 7.49 21.70 -19.18
CA SER A 25 7.82 20.56 -20.03
C SER A 25 6.88 19.38 -19.73
N PRO A 26 6.22 18.81 -20.75
CA PRO A 26 5.25 17.72 -20.58
C PRO A 26 5.88 16.43 -20.03
N ASN A 27 7.21 16.31 -20.05
CA ASN A 27 7.96 15.19 -19.49
C ASN A 27 8.18 15.28 -17.98
N ARG A 28 7.78 16.38 -17.32
CA ARG A 28 7.94 16.56 -15.88
C ARG A 28 6.78 15.90 -15.13
N LEU A 29 7.09 14.93 -14.27
CA LEU A 29 6.12 14.37 -13.32
C LEU A 29 5.93 15.35 -12.15
N ASN A 30 4.73 15.86 -11.98
CA ASN A 30 4.32 16.72 -10.87
C ASN A 30 3.55 15.94 -9.81
N GLY A 31 3.38 16.53 -8.62
CA GLY A 31 2.60 15.94 -7.53
C GLY A 31 1.18 15.54 -7.95
N THR A 32 0.55 16.31 -8.84
CA THR A 32 -0.78 15.99 -9.42
C THR A 32 -0.76 14.69 -10.23
N ASP A 33 0.28 14.46 -11.03
CA ASP A 33 0.41 13.24 -11.84
C ASP A 33 0.59 12.02 -10.93
N ILE A 34 1.33 12.19 -9.83
CA ILE A 34 1.52 11.14 -8.83
C ILE A 34 0.20 10.81 -8.15
N MET A 35 -0.53 11.82 -7.68
CA MET A 35 -1.83 11.62 -7.03
C MET A 35 -2.85 10.99 -7.98
N THR A 36 -2.85 11.41 -9.26
CA THR A 36 -3.69 10.81 -10.29
C THR A 36 -3.33 9.35 -10.54
N GLY A 37 -2.03 9.04 -10.67
CA GLY A 37 -1.55 7.67 -10.84
C GLY A 37 -1.91 6.76 -9.66
N ILE A 38 -1.81 7.27 -8.43
CA ILE A 38 -2.24 6.58 -7.21
C ILE A 38 -3.75 6.33 -7.24
N GLY A 39 -4.56 7.34 -7.60
CA GLY A 39 -6.01 7.20 -7.71
C GLY A 39 -6.44 6.14 -8.73
N VAL A 40 -5.86 6.20 -9.94
CA VAL A 40 -6.14 5.22 -11.01
C VAL A 40 -5.70 3.81 -10.59
N THR A 41 -4.55 3.68 -9.94
CA THR A 41 -4.05 2.40 -9.43
C THR A 41 -4.95 1.87 -8.32
N SER A 42 -5.43 2.71 -7.42
CA SER A 42 -6.38 2.33 -6.36
C SER A 42 -7.68 1.75 -6.95
N SER A 43 -8.17 2.32 -8.06
CA SER A 43 -9.36 1.80 -8.74
C SER A 43 -9.17 0.40 -9.34
N ARG A 44 -7.95 0.04 -9.77
CA ARG A 44 -7.67 -1.25 -10.44
C ARG A 44 -7.05 -2.32 -9.53
N ALA A 45 -6.23 -1.90 -8.58
CA ALA A 45 -5.38 -2.76 -7.76
C ALA A 45 -5.38 -2.30 -6.28
N ARG A 46 -6.58 -2.02 -5.76
CA ARG A 46 -6.79 -1.49 -4.40
C ARG A 46 -6.02 -2.25 -3.32
N PHE A 47 -6.12 -3.59 -3.33
CA PHE A 47 -5.42 -4.42 -2.33
C PHE A 47 -3.90 -4.30 -2.42
N GLY A 48 -3.33 -4.38 -3.63
CA GLY A 48 -1.88 -4.29 -3.82
C GLY A 48 -1.33 -2.91 -3.42
N LEU A 49 -2.08 -1.85 -3.73
CA LEU A 49 -1.75 -0.49 -3.30
C LEU A 49 -1.86 -0.35 -1.77
N ALA A 50 -2.91 -0.91 -1.17
CA ALA A 50 -3.08 -0.89 0.28
C ALA A 50 -1.98 -1.64 1.02
N ALA A 51 -1.58 -2.82 0.52
CA ALA A 51 -0.45 -3.58 1.05
C ALA A 51 0.88 -2.81 0.92
N PHE A 52 1.09 -2.12 -0.21
CA PHE A 52 2.27 -1.29 -0.43
C PHE A 52 2.33 -0.09 0.53
N PHE A 53 1.25 0.68 0.64
CA PHE A 53 1.20 1.85 1.53
C PHE A 53 1.17 1.50 3.01
N GLY A 54 0.52 0.38 3.38
CA GLY A 54 0.56 -0.14 4.74
C GLY A 54 1.99 -0.52 5.13
N LYS A 55 2.69 -1.30 4.29
CA LYS A 55 4.09 -1.67 4.53
C LYS A 55 5.04 -0.47 4.56
N ALA A 56 4.78 0.55 3.75
CA ALA A 56 5.57 1.78 3.72
C ALA A 56 5.26 2.73 4.89
N GLY A 57 4.30 2.41 5.76
CA GLY A 57 3.91 3.25 6.91
C GLY A 57 3.18 4.54 6.53
N ILE A 58 2.65 4.63 5.30
CA ILE A 58 1.98 5.82 4.78
C ILE A 58 0.53 5.89 5.26
N SER A 59 -0.15 4.75 5.39
CA SER A 59 -1.58 4.69 5.67
C SER A 59 -1.92 3.51 6.58
N LYS A 60 -2.31 3.81 7.82
CA LYS A 60 -2.73 2.80 8.82
C LYS A 60 -4.03 2.11 8.43
N SER A 61 -4.94 2.81 7.75
CA SER A 61 -6.19 2.21 7.27
C SER A 61 -5.93 1.20 6.17
N ASP A 62 -4.97 1.49 5.28
CA ASP A 62 -4.59 0.57 4.22
C ASP A 62 -3.81 -0.64 4.75
N GLU A 63 -2.97 -0.44 5.77
CA GLU A 63 -2.34 -1.51 6.53
C GLU A 63 -3.39 -2.46 7.11
N GLN A 64 -4.38 -1.94 7.84
CA GLN A 64 -5.46 -2.76 8.41
C GLN A 64 -6.26 -3.49 7.34
N MET A 65 -6.56 -2.85 6.22
CA MET A 65 -7.27 -3.48 5.09
C MET A 65 -6.44 -4.62 4.49
N ALA A 66 -5.14 -4.42 4.31
CA ALA A 66 -4.23 -5.44 3.78
C ALA A 66 -4.11 -6.64 4.73
N VAL A 67 -3.89 -6.38 6.03
CA VAL A 67 -3.82 -7.42 7.07
C VAL A 67 -5.10 -8.25 7.12
N GLN A 68 -6.27 -7.60 7.10
CA GLN A 68 -7.55 -8.30 7.14
C GLN A 68 -7.77 -9.17 5.89
N ALA A 69 -7.48 -8.64 4.71
CA ALA A 69 -7.64 -9.39 3.46
C ALA A 69 -6.64 -10.57 3.38
N LEU A 70 -5.40 -10.39 3.81
CA LEU A 70 -4.40 -11.46 3.90
C LEU A 70 -4.82 -12.54 4.90
N ALA A 71 -5.25 -12.14 6.10
CA ALA A 71 -5.72 -13.09 7.11
C ALA A 71 -6.94 -13.87 6.62
N ARG A 72 -7.89 -13.21 5.94
CA ARG A 72 -9.05 -13.87 5.35
C ARG A 72 -8.64 -14.89 4.29
N TYR A 73 -7.75 -14.50 3.37
CA TYR A 73 -7.23 -15.39 2.35
C TYR A 73 -6.49 -16.60 2.96
N ALA A 74 -5.70 -16.39 4.01
CA ALA A 74 -5.00 -17.45 4.72
C ALA A 74 -5.97 -18.44 5.40
N ILE A 75 -7.06 -17.95 6.00
CA ILE A 75 -8.10 -18.80 6.59
C ILE A 75 -8.80 -19.65 5.52
N ASP A 76 -9.17 -19.03 4.39
CA ASP A 76 -9.89 -19.70 3.30
C ASP A 76 -8.99 -20.71 2.55
N SER A 77 -7.69 -20.42 2.46
CA SER A 77 -6.68 -21.28 1.81
C SER A 77 -6.09 -22.36 2.73
N ALA A 78 -6.36 -22.30 4.04
CA ALA A 78 -5.79 -23.24 5.00
C ALA A 78 -6.27 -24.68 4.76
N PRO A 79 -5.37 -25.67 4.73
CA PRO A 79 -5.75 -27.06 4.51
C PRO A 79 -6.55 -27.61 5.71
N LYS A 80 -7.40 -28.60 5.44
CA LYS A 80 -8.38 -29.12 6.42
C LYS A 80 -7.72 -29.64 7.71
N ASN A 81 -6.53 -30.21 7.61
CA ASN A 81 -5.74 -30.68 8.75
C ASN A 81 -5.27 -29.51 9.64
N VAL A 82 -4.73 -28.44 9.05
CA VAL A 82 -4.32 -27.23 9.77
C VAL A 82 -5.52 -26.57 10.44
N ARG A 83 -6.65 -26.48 9.73
CA ARG A 83 -7.88 -25.92 10.31
C ARG A 83 -8.40 -26.74 11.49
N LYS A 84 -8.33 -28.07 11.42
CA LYS A 84 -8.70 -28.95 12.54
C LYS A 84 -7.73 -28.84 13.72
N ALA A 85 -6.43 -28.78 13.45
CA ALA A 85 -5.39 -28.68 14.48
C ALA A 85 -5.41 -27.34 15.22
N ALA A 86 -5.53 -26.23 14.48
CA ALA A 86 -5.59 -24.89 15.06
C ALA A 86 -6.95 -24.61 15.74
N GLY A 87 -8.05 -25.16 15.23
CA GLY A 87 -9.37 -24.96 15.81
C GLY A 87 -9.73 -23.47 15.94
N LYS A 88 -10.06 -23.04 17.17
CA LYS A 88 -10.47 -21.65 17.45
C LYS A 88 -9.33 -20.63 17.35
N SER A 89 -8.06 -21.06 17.38
CA SER A 89 -6.91 -20.14 17.33
C SER A 89 -6.52 -19.73 15.91
N LEU A 90 -7.04 -20.42 14.88
CA LEU A 90 -6.64 -20.21 13.49
C LEU A 90 -6.77 -18.75 13.06
N GLY A 91 -7.92 -18.11 13.34
CA GLY A 91 -8.17 -16.73 12.94
C GLY A 91 -7.18 -15.75 13.57
N ARG A 92 -6.85 -15.93 14.85
CA ARG A 92 -5.86 -15.11 15.56
C ARG A 92 -4.45 -15.33 15.02
N CYS A 93 -4.09 -16.58 14.72
CA CYS A 93 -2.80 -16.91 14.12
C CYS A 93 -2.63 -16.25 12.75
N CYS A 94 -3.64 -16.37 11.87
CA CYS A 94 -3.62 -15.74 10.55
C CYS A 94 -3.54 -14.21 10.63
N LEU A 95 -4.18 -13.57 11.61
CA LEU A 95 -4.06 -12.13 11.82
C LEU A 95 -2.63 -11.72 12.25
N ILE A 96 -2.00 -12.49 13.14
CA ILE A 96 -0.63 -12.23 13.60
C ILE A 96 0.36 -12.43 12.44
N LEU A 97 0.17 -13.46 11.62
CA LEU A 97 1.03 -13.75 10.47
C LEU A 97 0.88 -12.72 9.33
N ALA A 98 -0.25 -12.01 9.29
CA ALA A 98 -0.54 -11.02 8.26
C ALA A 98 -0.05 -9.61 8.60
N GLN A 99 0.37 -9.37 9.86
CA GLN A 99 1.03 -8.15 10.31
C GLN A 99 2.52 -8.15 9.92
#